data_AF-A0A5E9AUT8-F1
#
_entry.id   AF-A0A5E9AUT8-F1
#
_cell.length_a   1.000
_cell.length_b   1.000
_cell.length_c   1.000
_cell.angle_alpha   90.00
_cell.angle_beta   90.00
_cell.angle_gamma   90.00
#
_symmetry.space_group_name_H-M   'P 1'
#
loop_
_entity.id
_entity.type
_entity.pdbx_description
1 polymer ?
#
loop_
_entity_poly.entity_id
_entity_poly.type
_entity_poly.pdbx_seq_one_letter_code
_entity_poly.pdbx_strand_id
1 'polypeptide(L)'
;TRLRFMGGSSNHWAGWCRVLDSQDFEPKAWAPDTGWPISRADIEPYLTEVHDILELPDFRPDVPVSDDIRWVQLIKSPAVRFGEKFADELDRSKNIAVVLNTYATELIGDGKRVTGAKLWSNGQDAGTFSADYFVTCTGGLENSRLLLWSNERSNGGVVPNAAALGRYWMEHPTFEGGNAILANYSEFEVDASNEAFFSPTLAAMERLQIMNFGIRLIESPYPNVKKLIADLACTAPNMAEWMSSQLDQRLRCAAQLYVAWEQAPLASNQIELSKTDVDHAGVPRIELHWKKSPLERRTLLEGLKLFGTTMAQKNLGRVRIDDWISNGGDYPTNEETAGHHHMGGTRMGTDVLKSVVDVNCKVHGMDNLYIGGSSVFCTSGQCNPTTTITALACRLGEHLGKVIAV
;
A
#
# COMPACT_ATOMS: atom_id res chain seq x y z
N THR A 1 -10.13 -3.39 -7.35
CA THR A 1 -11.03 -4.42 -6.77
C THR A 1 -10.23 -5.57 -6.14
N ARG A 2 -10.82 -6.45 -5.32
CA ARG A 2 -10.16 -7.66 -4.77
C ARG A 2 -10.78 -8.92 -5.35
N LEU A 3 -9.96 -9.94 -5.58
CA LEU A 3 -10.39 -11.22 -6.17
C LEU A 3 -10.34 -12.35 -5.14
N ARG A 4 -11.37 -13.19 -5.14
CA ARG A 4 -11.42 -14.47 -4.42
C ARG A 4 -11.17 -15.60 -5.41
N PHE A 5 -9.90 -15.86 -5.68
CA PHE A 5 -9.43 -16.83 -6.66
C PHE A 5 -8.06 -17.37 -6.23
N MET A 6 -7.63 -18.51 -6.79
CA MET A 6 -6.27 -19.01 -6.55
C MET A 6 -5.23 -17.96 -6.97
N GLY A 7 -4.25 -17.66 -6.12
CA GLY A 7 -3.31 -16.54 -6.32
C GLY A 7 -3.83 -15.14 -5.95
N GLY A 8 -5.11 -15.01 -5.56
CA GLY A 8 -5.70 -13.78 -5.06
C GLY A 8 -5.67 -12.61 -6.05
N SER A 9 -5.40 -11.40 -5.57
CA SER A 9 -5.32 -10.20 -6.41
C SER A 9 -4.09 -10.13 -7.33
N SER A 10 -3.14 -11.07 -7.25
CA SER A 10 -2.08 -11.16 -8.27
C SER A 10 -2.63 -11.50 -9.66
N ASN A 11 -3.89 -11.93 -9.78
CA ASN A 11 -4.52 -12.23 -11.08
C ASN A 11 -4.80 -11.01 -11.97
N HIS A 12 -4.84 -9.80 -11.40
CA HIS A 12 -5.15 -8.57 -12.16
C HIS A 12 -4.31 -7.35 -11.79
N TRP A 13 -3.33 -7.49 -10.89
CA TRP A 13 -2.45 -6.38 -10.55
C TRP A 13 -1.59 -5.94 -11.75
N ALA A 14 -1.11 -4.70 -11.69
CA ALA A 14 -0.34 -4.04 -12.75
C ALA A 14 1.17 -4.35 -12.72
N GLY A 15 1.67 -4.97 -11.64
CA GLY A 15 3.08 -5.35 -11.49
C GLY A 15 4.01 -4.25 -10.97
N TRP A 16 3.50 -3.09 -10.53
CA TRP A 16 4.31 -2.03 -9.93
C TRP A 16 4.89 -2.47 -8.58
N CYS A 17 6.21 -2.41 -8.48
CA CYS A 17 6.99 -2.89 -7.35
C CYS A 17 8.02 -1.84 -6.92
N ARG A 18 8.05 -1.57 -5.62
CA ARG A 18 9.11 -0.87 -4.91
C ARG A 18 9.08 -1.36 -3.46
N VAL A 19 10.23 -1.41 -2.80
CA VAL A 19 10.29 -1.71 -1.37
C VAL A 19 10.08 -0.42 -0.58
N LEU A 20 9.41 -0.49 0.57
CA LEU A 20 9.32 0.63 1.50
C LEU A 20 10.70 1.22 1.79
N ASP A 21 10.77 2.54 1.93
CA ASP A 21 12.01 3.23 2.28
C ASP A 21 12.32 3.02 3.77
N SER A 22 13.59 3.13 4.18
CA SER A 22 13.96 2.97 5.60
C SER A 22 13.16 3.88 6.53
N GLN A 23 12.90 5.11 6.10
CA GLN A 23 12.10 6.09 6.83
C GLN A 23 10.63 5.68 7.03
N ASP A 24 10.08 4.78 6.22
CA ASP A 24 8.69 4.33 6.35
C ASP A 24 8.54 3.37 7.56
N PHE A 25 9.64 2.74 7.98
CA PHE A 25 9.70 1.88 9.17
C PHE A 25 9.82 2.68 10.47
N GLU A 26 10.30 3.92 10.41
CA GLU A 26 10.62 4.72 11.59
C GLU A 26 9.41 5.49 12.13
N PRO A 27 9.34 5.72 13.46
CA PRO A 27 8.34 6.60 14.04
C PRO A 27 8.56 8.04 13.59
N LYS A 28 7.48 8.75 13.27
CA LYS A 28 7.48 10.15 12.84
C LYS A 28 6.93 11.02 13.98
N ALA A 29 7.73 11.96 14.48
CA ALA A 29 7.37 12.78 15.64
C ALA A 29 6.08 13.62 15.45
N TRP A 30 5.72 13.94 14.20
CA TRP A 30 4.53 14.71 13.84
C TRP A 30 3.31 13.85 13.44
N ALA A 31 3.46 12.53 13.39
CA ALA A 31 2.39 11.59 13.03
C ALA A 31 2.32 10.45 14.06
N PRO A 32 1.38 10.50 15.02
CA PRO A 32 1.30 9.51 16.09
C PRO A 32 1.03 8.11 15.56
N ASP A 33 1.37 7.11 16.37
CA ASP A 33 1.17 5.69 16.09
C ASP A 33 1.82 5.18 14.79
N THR A 34 2.78 5.93 14.22
CA THR A 34 3.69 5.46 13.18
C THR A 34 4.85 4.66 13.77
N GLY A 35 5.59 3.96 12.91
CA GLY A 35 6.73 3.14 13.30
C GLY A 35 6.39 1.64 13.34
N TRP A 36 7.34 0.86 12.85
CA TRP A 36 7.32 -0.59 12.86
C TRP A 36 8.17 -1.09 14.03
N PRO A 37 7.89 -2.28 14.58
CA PRO A 37 8.77 -2.92 15.55
C PRO A 37 9.92 -3.70 14.88
N ILE A 38 10.09 -3.51 13.57
CA ILE A 38 11.17 -4.00 12.72
C ILE A 38 11.66 -2.84 11.85
N SER A 39 12.83 -2.97 11.27
CA SER A 39 13.45 -1.99 10.37
C SER A 39 13.49 -2.49 8.93
N ARG A 40 13.91 -1.61 8.01
CA ARG A 40 14.19 -1.99 6.62
C ARG A 40 15.24 -3.10 6.50
N ALA A 41 16.22 -3.12 7.41
CA ALA A 41 17.28 -4.12 7.44
C ALA A 41 16.75 -5.52 7.79
N ASP A 42 15.61 -5.63 8.48
CA ASP A 42 15.02 -6.92 8.82
C ASP A 42 14.34 -7.61 7.63
N ILE A 43 14.04 -6.87 6.56
CA ILE A 43 13.47 -7.42 5.32
C ILE A 43 14.47 -7.45 4.15
N GLU A 44 15.59 -6.73 4.25
CA GLU A 44 16.65 -6.70 3.22
C GLU A 44 17.18 -8.10 2.82
N PRO A 45 17.42 -9.04 3.76
CA PRO A 45 17.94 -10.36 3.41
C PRO A 45 17.03 -11.17 2.47
N TYR A 46 15.73 -10.85 2.46
CA TYR A 46 14.73 -11.57 1.67
C TYR A 46 14.53 -10.98 0.27
N LEU A 47 15.15 -9.84 -0.05
CA LEU A 47 14.91 -9.19 -1.35
C LEU A 47 15.40 -9.98 -2.54
N THR A 48 16.45 -10.80 -2.37
CA THR A 48 16.91 -11.71 -3.42
C THR A 48 15.79 -12.67 -3.81
N GLU A 49 15.13 -13.28 -2.83
CA GLU A 49 13.98 -14.18 -3.06
C GLU A 49 12.77 -13.41 -3.61
N VAL A 50 12.55 -12.18 -3.16
CA VAL A 50 11.50 -11.31 -3.71
C VAL A 50 11.73 -11.00 -5.19
N HIS A 51 12.97 -10.77 -5.62
CA HIS A 51 13.29 -10.57 -7.04
C HIS A 51 12.91 -11.80 -7.86
N ASP A 52 13.25 -13.00 -7.37
CA ASP A 52 12.92 -14.25 -8.04
C ASP A 52 11.40 -14.50 -8.08
N ILE A 53 10.69 -14.26 -6.98
CA ILE A 53 9.23 -14.45 -6.89
C ILE A 53 8.49 -13.47 -7.80
N LEU A 54 8.87 -12.19 -7.78
CA LEU A 54 8.18 -11.12 -8.51
C LEU A 54 8.72 -10.89 -9.92
N GLU A 55 9.78 -11.61 -10.31
CA GLU A 55 10.50 -11.46 -11.59
C GLU A 55 10.95 -10.02 -11.82
N LEU A 56 11.66 -9.49 -10.81
CA LEU A 56 12.14 -8.12 -10.80
C LEU A 56 13.62 -8.06 -11.21
N PRO A 57 14.02 -7.04 -11.99
CA PRO A 57 15.42 -6.64 -12.04
C PRO A 57 15.85 -6.04 -10.69
N ASP A 58 17.16 -5.84 -10.53
CA ASP A 58 17.72 -5.20 -9.34
C ASP A 58 17.18 -3.79 -9.12
N PHE A 59 16.83 -3.49 -7.87
CA PHE A 59 16.52 -2.14 -7.43
C PHE A 59 17.72 -1.22 -7.60
N ARG A 60 17.49 -0.05 -8.18
CA ARG A 60 18.51 1.01 -8.26
C ARG A 60 18.34 1.99 -7.10
N PRO A 61 19.45 2.62 -6.65
CA PRO A 61 19.35 3.71 -5.70
C PRO A 61 18.52 4.87 -6.27
N ASP A 62 17.79 5.54 -5.40
CA ASP A 62 17.11 6.79 -5.73
C ASP A 62 18.13 7.87 -6.12
N VAL A 63 17.74 8.76 -7.03
CA VAL A 63 18.61 9.82 -7.54
C VAL A 63 18.17 11.17 -6.97
N PRO A 64 19.03 11.89 -6.22
CA PRO A 64 18.68 13.21 -5.68
C PRO A 64 18.46 14.24 -6.79
N VAL A 65 17.33 14.95 -6.74
CA VAL A 65 17.03 16.11 -7.61
C VAL A 65 17.41 17.41 -6.88
N SER A 66 17.13 17.46 -5.58
CA SER A 66 17.52 18.50 -4.63
C SER A 66 17.72 17.89 -3.25
N ASP A 67 18.05 18.71 -2.24
CA ASP A 67 18.11 18.26 -0.84
C ASP A 67 16.73 17.80 -0.31
N ASP A 68 15.66 18.20 -1.00
CA ASP A 68 14.28 18.00 -0.58
C ASP A 68 13.51 16.96 -1.42
N ILE A 69 13.90 16.74 -2.67
CA ILE A 69 13.20 15.85 -3.61
C ILE A 69 14.19 14.88 -4.25
N ARG A 70 13.76 13.62 -4.37
CA ARG A 70 14.49 12.55 -5.05
C ARG A 70 13.62 11.91 -6.15
N TRP A 71 14.27 11.52 -7.23
CA TRP A 71 13.73 10.57 -8.20
C TRP A 71 13.71 9.19 -7.55
N VAL A 72 12.56 8.55 -7.63
CA VAL A 72 12.36 7.20 -7.09
C VAL A 72 12.01 6.27 -8.23
N GLN A 73 12.48 5.03 -8.14
CA GLN A 73 12.13 4.02 -9.11
C GLN A 73 10.92 3.21 -8.64
N LEU A 74 9.91 3.10 -9.52
CA LEU A 74 8.92 2.03 -9.47
C LEU A 74 9.25 1.05 -10.59
N ILE A 75 9.50 -0.21 -10.23
CA ILE A 75 9.89 -1.26 -11.16
C ILE A 75 8.64 -2.03 -11.58
N LYS A 76 8.59 -2.42 -12.86
CA LYS A 76 7.49 -3.19 -13.41
C LYS A 76 7.86 -4.67 -13.48
N SER A 77 7.25 -5.46 -12.62
CA SER A 77 7.14 -6.91 -12.78
C SER A 77 6.37 -7.22 -14.08
N PRO A 78 6.55 -8.40 -14.70
CA PRO A 78 5.65 -8.91 -15.74
C PRO A 78 4.21 -9.18 -15.23
N ALA A 79 3.85 -8.64 -14.05
CA ALA A 79 2.60 -8.85 -13.33
C ALA A 79 2.39 -10.34 -13.03
N VAL A 80 3.39 -10.95 -12.39
CA VAL A 80 3.41 -12.38 -12.04
C VAL A 80 2.06 -12.80 -11.44
N ARG A 81 1.51 -13.89 -11.99
CA ARG A 81 0.28 -14.51 -11.51
C ARG A 81 0.66 -15.63 -10.55
N PHE A 82 0.52 -15.42 -9.24
CA PHE A 82 1.04 -16.38 -8.25
C PHE A 82 0.39 -17.76 -8.36
N GLY A 83 -0.90 -17.82 -8.71
CA GLY A 83 -1.59 -19.09 -8.94
C GLY A 83 -0.95 -19.90 -10.06
N GLU A 84 -0.52 -19.25 -11.14
CA GLU A 84 0.15 -19.90 -12.29
C GLU A 84 1.61 -20.22 -11.97
N LYS A 85 2.35 -19.26 -11.39
CA LYS A 85 3.77 -19.41 -11.07
C LYS A 85 4.06 -20.60 -10.17
N PHE A 86 3.22 -20.81 -9.15
CA PHE A 86 3.39 -21.88 -8.18
C PHE A 86 2.55 -23.13 -8.48
N ALA A 87 1.81 -23.18 -9.61
CA ALA A 87 0.92 -24.29 -9.93
C ALA A 87 1.65 -25.65 -9.93
N ASP A 88 2.74 -25.75 -10.70
CA ASP A 88 3.52 -26.99 -10.83
C ASP A 88 4.13 -27.46 -9.51
N GLU A 89 4.58 -26.53 -8.67
CA GLU A 89 5.14 -26.85 -7.34
C GLU A 89 4.05 -27.38 -6.40
N LEU A 90 2.89 -26.72 -6.40
CA LEU A 90 1.75 -27.11 -5.57
C LEU A 90 1.19 -28.47 -6.00
N ASP A 91 1.04 -28.72 -7.31
CA ASP A 91 0.51 -29.97 -7.85
C ASP A 91 1.43 -31.17 -7.59
N ARG A 92 2.76 -30.96 -7.58
CA ARG A 92 3.74 -32.03 -7.36
C ARG A 92 4.06 -32.25 -5.88
N SER A 93 3.69 -31.32 -5.01
CA SER A 93 4.00 -31.40 -3.58
C SER A 93 3.21 -32.51 -2.91
N LYS A 94 3.90 -33.31 -2.10
CA LYS A 94 3.26 -34.30 -1.20
C LYS A 94 2.94 -33.72 0.18
N ASN A 95 3.40 -32.50 0.44
CA ASN A 95 3.33 -31.86 1.75
C ASN A 95 2.34 -30.68 1.77
N ILE A 96 1.81 -30.29 0.60
CA ILE A 96 0.88 -29.17 0.46
C ILE A 96 -0.42 -29.69 -0.16
N ALA A 97 -1.53 -29.42 0.51
CA ALA A 97 -2.87 -29.64 -0.03
C ALA A 97 -3.53 -28.29 -0.34
N VAL A 98 -3.87 -28.06 -1.61
CA VAL A 98 -4.62 -26.87 -2.03
C VAL A 98 -6.08 -27.26 -2.19
N VAL A 99 -6.95 -26.64 -1.38
CA VAL A 99 -8.40 -26.91 -1.40
C VAL A 99 -9.13 -25.66 -1.89
N LEU A 100 -9.62 -25.73 -3.14
CA LEU A 100 -10.32 -24.62 -3.80
C LEU A 100 -11.83 -24.66 -3.53
N ASN A 101 -12.50 -23.52 -3.74
CA ASN A 101 -13.94 -23.33 -3.43
C ASN A 101 -14.27 -23.60 -1.96
N THR A 102 -13.26 -23.48 -1.10
CA THR A 102 -13.34 -23.67 0.35
C THR A 102 -12.72 -22.46 1.04
N TYR A 103 -13.36 -21.97 2.09
CA TYR A 103 -12.81 -20.91 2.92
C TYR A 103 -13.19 -21.11 4.38
N ALA A 104 -12.35 -20.59 5.29
CA ALA A 104 -12.66 -20.58 6.71
C ALA A 104 -13.67 -19.46 7.01
N THR A 105 -14.79 -19.81 7.62
CA THR A 105 -15.80 -18.84 8.07
C THR A 105 -15.50 -18.33 9.47
N GLU A 106 -14.89 -19.15 10.32
CA GLU A 106 -14.65 -18.89 11.74
C GLU A 106 -13.41 -19.69 12.19
N LEU A 107 -12.54 -19.07 12.98
CA LEU A 107 -11.54 -19.75 13.80
C LEU A 107 -12.10 -19.99 15.20
N ILE A 108 -11.79 -21.16 15.76
CA ILE A 108 -12.22 -21.57 17.09
C ILE A 108 -10.98 -21.53 17.98
N GLY A 109 -11.01 -20.75 19.06
CA GLY A 109 -9.88 -20.63 19.98
C GLY A 109 -10.31 -20.65 21.44
N ASP A 110 -9.37 -21.04 22.32
CA ASP A 110 -9.56 -21.17 23.76
C ASP A 110 -8.90 -20.03 24.58
N GLY A 111 -8.40 -19.00 23.90
CA GLY A 111 -7.68 -17.86 24.49
C GLY A 111 -6.16 -18.06 24.57
N LYS A 112 -5.64 -19.23 24.21
CA LYS A 112 -4.20 -19.50 24.05
C LYS A 112 -3.88 -20.19 22.73
N ARG A 113 -4.80 -21.01 22.20
CA ARG A 113 -4.62 -21.76 20.97
C ARG A 113 -5.86 -21.68 20.11
N VAL A 114 -5.66 -21.63 18.80
CA VAL A 114 -6.70 -21.97 17.84
C VAL A 114 -6.74 -23.50 17.75
N THR A 115 -7.92 -24.09 17.97
CA THR A 115 -8.15 -25.54 18.01
C THR A 115 -8.83 -26.05 16.74
N GLY A 116 -9.44 -25.16 15.95
CA GLY A 116 -10.03 -25.50 14.67
C GLY A 116 -10.45 -24.30 13.84
N ALA A 117 -10.81 -24.57 12.59
CA ALA A 117 -11.43 -23.63 11.68
C ALA A 117 -12.71 -24.26 11.11
N LYS A 118 -13.83 -23.53 11.16
CA LYS A 118 -15.05 -23.94 10.45
C LYS A 118 -14.90 -23.61 8.98
N LEU A 119 -15.24 -24.59 8.14
CA LEU A 119 -15.07 -24.50 6.70
C LEU A 119 -16.43 -24.37 6.02
N TRP A 120 -16.47 -23.52 5.00
CA TRP A 120 -17.54 -23.48 4.02
C TRP A 120 -16.97 -23.90 2.67
N SER A 121 -17.55 -24.93 2.06
CA SER A 121 -17.04 -25.53 0.83
C SER A 121 -18.15 -25.80 -0.16
N ASN A 122 -17.99 -25.40 -1.42
CA ASN A 122 -18.97 -25.63 -2.49
C ASN A 122 -20.40 -25.16 -2.11
N GLY A 123 -20.51 -24.04 -1.38
CA GLY A 123 -21.80 -23.46 -1.03
C GLY A 123 -22.50 -24.09 0.18
N GLN A 124 -21.81 -24.89 0.99
CA GLN A 124 -22.36 -25.52 2.19
C GLN A 124 -21.33 -25.60 3.33
N ASP A 125 -21.83 -25.81 4.55
CA ASP A 125 -21.00 -26.13 5.73
C ASP A 125 -20.23 -27.43 5.48
N ALA A 126 -18.93 -27.40 5.72
CA ALA A 126 -18.00 -28.51 5.50
C ALA A 126 -17.32 -28.98 6.80
N GLY A 127 -17.90 -28.64 7.95
CA GLY A 127 -17.43 -29.05 9.27
C GLY A 127 -16.24 -28.24 9.77
N THR A 128 -15.52 -28.81 10.74
CA THR A 128 -14.36 -28.19 11.39
C THR A 128 -13.10 -28.94 11.03
N PHE A 129 -12.07 -28.19 10.63
CA PHE A 129 -10.72 -28.68 10.40
C PHE A 129 -9.82 -28.30 11.59
N SER A 130 -8.97 -29.21 12.03
CA SER A 130 -8.01 -28.97 13.11
C SER A 130 -6.58 -29.13 12.60
N ALA A 131 -5.68 -28.30 13.12
CA ALA A 131 -4.26 -28.29 12.80
C ALA A 131 -3.47 -27.77 14.00
N ASP A 132 -2.17 -28.07 14.03
CA ASP A 132 -1.29 -27.60 15.11
C ASP A 132 -1.04 -26.10 15.04
N TYR A 133 -1.02 -25.53 13.83
CA TYR A 133 -0.75 -24.12 13.53
C TYR A 133 -1.73 -23.57 12.49
N PHE A 134 -2.06 -22.29 12.63
CA PHE A 134 -2.94 -21.55 11.73
C PHE A 134 -2.26 -20.27 11.26
N VAL A 135 -2.35 -19.99 9.95
CA VAL A 135 -1.87 -18.75 9.35
C VAL A 135 -2.97 -18.13 8.50
N THR A 136 -3.41 -16.91 8.82
CA THR A 136 -4.43 -16.20 8.04
C THR A 136 -3.77 -15.23 7.05
N CYS A 137 -4.00 -15.45 5.75
CA CYS A 137 -3.41 -14.65 4.66
C CYS A 137 -4.49 -14.10 3.70
N THR A 138 -5.62 -13.63 4.23
CA THR A 138 -6.77 -13.20 3.43
C THR A 138 -6.75 -11.69 3.07
N GLY A 139 -5.64 -11.01 3.38
CA GLY A 139 -5.34 -9.63 2.96
C GLY A 139 -5.91 -8.56 3.88
N GLY A 140 -5.65 -7.29 3.54
CA GLY A 140 -5.98 -6.09 4.36
C GLY A 140 -7.45 -5.80 4.65
N LEU A 141 -8.38 -6.72 4.34
CA LEU A 141 -9.80 -6.59 4.65
C LEU A 141 -10.30 -7.85 5.36
N GLU A 142 -10.15 -9.00 4.71
CA GLU A 142 -10.74 -10.25 5.19
C GLU A 142 -9.98 -10.84 6.39
N ASN A 143 -8.70 -10.48 6.63
CA ASN A 143 -8.01 -10.90 7.85
C ASN A 143 -8.73 -10.31 9.07
N SER A 144 -8.98 -8.99 9.05
CA SER A 144 -9.73 -8.32 10.13
C SER A 144 -11.15 -8.88 10.25
N ARG A 145 -11.86 -9.06 9.14
CA ARG A 145 -13.24 -9.61 9.17
C ARG A 145 -13.31 -11.00 9.79
N LEU A 146 -12.45 -11.93 9.32
CA LEU A 146 -12.38 -13.29 9.85
C LEU A 146 -12.09 -13.28 11.35
N LEU A 147 -11.11 -12.49 11.77
CA LEU A 147 -10.68 -12.45 13.17
C LEU A 147 -11.71 -11.76 14.07
N LEU A 148 -12.32 -10.65 13.64
CA LEU A 148 -13.40 -9.98 14.38
C LEU A 148 -14.55 -10.96 14.63
N TRP A 149 -15.00 -11.67 13.58
CA TRP A 149 -16.09 -12.62 13.70
C TRP A 149 -15.71 -13.80 14.58
N SER A 150 -14.52 -14.36 14.38
CA SER A 150 -14.00 -15.46 15.20
C SER A 150 -13.91 -15.07 16.68
N ASN A 151 -13.51 -13.83 16.97
CA ASN A 151 -13.39 -13.34 18.34
C ASN A 151 -14.75 -13.08 19.00
N GLU A 152 -15.74 -12.60 18.24
CA GLU A 152 -17.13 -12.47 18.70
C GLU A 152 -17.70 -13.86 19.06
N ARG A 153 -17.47 -14.86 18.21
CA ARG A 153 -17.95 -16.24 18.39
C ARG A 153 -17.27 -17.00 19.53
N SER A 154 -15.99 -16.72 19.77
CA SER A 154 -15.18 -17.36 20.82
C SER A 154 -15.08 -16.54 22.11
N ASN A 155 -15.76 -15.40 22.20
CA ASN A 155 -15.69 -14.48 23.33
C ASN A 155 -14.23 -14.09 23.71
N GLY A 156 -13.44 -13.68 22.71
CA GLY A 156 -12.04 -13.30 22.91
C GLY A 156 -11.03 -14.44 22.73
N GLY A 157 -11.47 -15.64 22.37
CA GLY A 157 -10.64 -16.85 22.33
C GLY A 157 -9.61 -16.92 21.19
N VAL A 158 -9.72 -16.06 20.17
CA VAL A 158 -8.84 -16.08 18.99
C VAL A 158 -7.87 -14.90 18.97
N VAL A 159 -8.32 -13.73 19.41
CA VAL A 159 -7.48 -12.53 19.60
C VAL A 159 -7.72 -12.03 21.02
N PRO A 160 -6.96 -12.52 22.03
CA PRO A 160 -7.16 -12.14 23.43
C PRO A 160 -7.00 -10.63 23.66
N ASN A 161 -6.08 -9.99 22.93
CA ASN A 161 -5.83 -8.55 22.98
C ASN A 161 -6.38 -7.86 21.73
N ALA A 162 -7.72 -7.73 21.65
CA ALA A 162 -8.40 -7.27 20.44
C ALA A 162 -8.58 -5.74 20.31
N ALA A 163 -7.98 -4.93 21.19
CA ALA A 163 -8.21 -3.47 21.21
C ALA A 163 -7.90 -2.79 19.86
N ALA A 164 -6.85 -3.26 19.18
CA ALA A 164 -6.42 -2.76 17.87
C ALA A 164 -7.02 -3.55 16.67
N LEU A 165 -7.77 -4.62 16.92
CA LEU A 165 -8.29 -5.48 15.86
C LEU A 165 -9.29 -4.70 14.98
N GLY A 166 -9.04 -4.71 13.67
CA GLY A 166 -9.80 -3.96 12.68
C GLY A 166 -9.43 -2.49 12.57
N ARG A 167 -8.64 -1.92 13.49
CA ARG A 167 -8.26 -0.49 13.51
C ARG A 167 -6.99 -0.21 12.72
N TYR A 168 -6.66 1.08 12.57
CA TYR A 168 -5.47 1.55 11.87
C TYR A 168 -5.48 1.15 10.39
N TRP A 169 -6.67 1.08 9.80
CA TRP A 169 -6.82 0.74 8.40
C TRP A 169 -6.31 1.89 7.52
N MET A 170 -5.50 1.55 6.53
CA MET A 170 -4.82 2.48 5.64
C MET A 170 -5.04 2.13 4.18
N GLU A 171 -4.94 3.16 3.36
CA GLU A 171 -4.87 3.11 1.90
C GLU A 171 -3.86 4.15 1.40
N HIS A 172 -3.48 4.10 0.13
CA HIS A 172 -2.93 5.16 -0.70
C HIS A 172 -4.06 5.85 -1.46
N PRO A 173 -4.63 6.95 -0.94
CA PRO A 173 -5.38 7.87 -1.78
C PRO A 173 -4.58 8.26 -3.02
N THR A 174 -5.24 8.35 -4.18
CA THR A 174 -4.59 8.73 -5.43
C THR A 174 -5.52 9.65 -6.22
N PHE A 175 -5.00 10.76 -6.73
CA PHE A 175 -5.77 11.75 -7.48
C PHE A 175 -4.89 12.45 -8.53
N GLU A 176 -5.52 13.14 -9.49
CA GLU A 176 -4.83 14.20 -10.24
C GLU A 176 -4.48 15.34 -9.28
N GLY A 177 -3.19 15.68 -9.23
CA GLY A 177 -2.64 16.73 -8.38
C GLY A 177 -2.40 18.05 -9.10
N GLY A 178 -2.45 18.03 -10.43
CA GLY A 178 -2.18 19.18 -11.26
C GLY A 178 -1.54 18.83 -12.59
N ASN A 179 -1.01 19.86 -13.23
CA ASN A 179 -0.39 19.77 -14.55
C ASN A 179 0.99 20.43 -14.54
N ALA A 180 1.90 19.96 -15.40
CA ALA A 180 3.24 20.50 -15.53
C ALA A 180 3.60 20.81 -16.99
N ILE A 181 4.46 21.80 -17.13
CA ILE A 181 5.24 22.04 -18.33
C ILE A 181 6.68 21.69 -18.01
N LEU A 182 7.33 20.98 -18.91
CA LEU A 182 8.67 20.44 -18.72
C LEU A 182 9.63 21.15 -19.66
N ALA A 183 10.77 21.60 -19.15
CA ALA A 183 11.80 22.23 -19.96
C ALA A 183 12.46 21.21 -20.89
N ASN A 184 12.72 20.00 -20.39
CA ASN A 184 13.26 18.89 -21.15
C ASN A 184 12.87 17.55 -20.50
N TYR A 185 12.02 16.75 -21.16
CA TYR A 185 11.61 15.45 -20.60
C TYR A 185 12.77 14.45 -20.54
N SER A 186 13.73 14.56 -21.46
CA SER A 186 14.87 13.64 -21.53
C SER A 186 15.86 13.78 -20.35
N GLU A 187 15.67 14.78 -19.49
CA GLU A 187 16.43 14.95 -18.26
C GLU A 187 15.88 14.12 -17.09
N PHE A 188 14.68 13.54 -17.22
CA PHE A 188 14.11 12.68 -16.19
C PHE A 188 14.51 11.23 -16.40
N GLU A 189 14.83 10.55 -15.30
CA GLU A 189 14.79 9.09 -15.30
C GLU A 189 13.33 8.64 -15.35
N VAL A 190 13.02 7.85 -16.38
CA VAL A 190 11.68 7.31 -16.62
C VAL A 190 11.68 5.80 -16.52
N ASP A 191 10.54 5.25 -16.15
CA ASP A 191 10.31 3.83 -16.09
C ASP A 191 10.04 3.21 -17.49
N ALA A 192 9.68 1.92 -17.50
CA ALA A 192 9.33 1.19 -18.72
C ALA A 192 8.06 1.69 -19.42
N SER A 193 7.24 2.52 -18.76
CA SER A 193 6.05 3.16 -19.31
C SER A 193 6.29 4.62 -19.72
N ASN A 194 7.56 5.08 -19.69
CA ASN A 194 7.95 6.47 -19.94
C ASN A 194 7.30 7.44 -18.94
N GLU A 195 7.31 7.09 -17.66
CA GLU A 195 6.79 7.88 -16.54
C GLU A 195 7.89 8.13 -15.51
N ALA A 196 7.90 9.32 -14.92
CA ALA A 196 8.88 9.69 -13.88
C ALA A 196 8.22 9.75 -12.51
N PHE A 197 8.91 9.25 -11.48
CA PHE A 197 8.39 9.25 -10.11
C PHE A 197 9.30 10.03 -9.15
N PHE A 198 8.68 10.74 -8.23
CA PHE A 198 9.37 11.59 -7.26
C PHE A 198 8.82 11.40 -5.86
N SER A 199 9.67 11.58 -4.87
CA SER A 199 9.32 11.49 -3.44
C SER A 199 10.15 12.47 -2.63
N PRO A 200 9.68 12.96 -1.48
CA PRO A 200 10.46 13.85 -0.63
C PRO A 200 11.56 13.08 0.11
N THR A 201 12.61 13.81 0.49
CA THR A 201 13.60 13.31 1.45
C THR A 201 13.04 13.29 2.87
N LEU A 202 13.63 12.50 3.76
CA LEU A 202 13.28 12.50 5.19
C LEU A 202 13.38 13.91 5.80
N ALA A 203 14.45 14.63 5.49
CA ALA A 203 14.67 15.99 5.98
C ALA A 203 13.55 16.95 5.55
N ALA A 204 13.05 16.83 4.31
CA ALA A 204 11.90 17.60 3.85
C ALA A 204 10.62 17.25 4.61
N MET A 205 10.37 15.95 4.83
CA MET A 205 9.19 15.49 5.58
C MET A 205 9.20 15.98 7.03
N GLU A 206 10.35 15.92 7.71
CA GLU A 206 10.53 16.40 9.08
C GLU A 206 10.29 17.92 9.17
N ARG A 207 10.92 18.68 8.26
CA ARG A 207 10.81 20.14 8.22
C ARG A 207 9.39 20.62 7.95
N LEU A 208 8.68 19.97 7.03
CA LEU A 208 7.33 20.35 6.63
C LEU A 208 6.23 19.67 7.46
N GLN A 209 6.61 18.70 8.31
CA GLN A 209 5.69 17.85 9.06
C GLN A 209 4.62 17.21 8.16
N ILE A 210 5.08 16.53 7.11
CA ILE A 210 4.24 15.83 6.14
C ILE A 210 4.55 14.32 6.14
N MET A 211 3.61 13.51 5.65
CA MET A 211 3.85 12.08 5.41
C MET A 211 4.64 11.88 4.12
N ASN A 212 5.07 10.65 3.84
CA ASN A 212 5.67 10.33 2.55
C ASN A 212 4.64 10.50 1.42
N PHE A 213 5.09 10.91 0.23
CA PHE A 213 4.22 11.01 -0.93
C PHE A 213 4.99 10.74 -2.22
N GLY A 214 4.25 10.29 -3.23
CA GLY A 214 4.73 9.98 -4.57
C GLY A 214 4.06 10.89 -5.59
N ILE A 215 4.86 11.49 -6.47
CA ILE A 215 4.39 12.16 -7.68
C ILE A 215 4.73 11.27 -8.85
N ARG A 216 3.73 10.89 -9.62
CA ARG A 216 3.85 10.23 -10.92
C ARG A 216 3.60 11.26 -12.01
N LEU A 217 4.59 11.46 -12.86
CA LEU A 217 4.55 12.44 -13.92
C LEU A 217 4.38 11.72 -15.26
N ILE A 218 3.20 11.89 -15.85
CA ILE A 218 2.79 11.21 -17.09
C ILE A 218 2.84 12.19 -18.25
N GLU A 219 3.75 11.95 -19.20
CA GLU A 219 3.80 12.72 -20.45
C GLU A 219 2.47 12.57 -21.19
N SER A 220 1.81 13.68 -21.52
CA SER A 220 0.47 13.66 -22.13
C SER A 220 0.50 14.21 -23.56
N PRO A 221 0.03 13.46 -24.58
CA PRO A 221 -0.21 14.03 -25.91
C PRO A 221 -1.33 15.08 -25.85
N TYR A 222 -1.22 16.15 -26.64
CA TYR A 222 -1.85 17.47 -26.41
C TYR A 222 -3.32 17.60 -26.90
N PRO A 223 -4.32 17.73 -25.99
CA PRO A 223 -5.56 18.47 -26.33
C PRO A 223 -5.72 19.84 -25.64
N ASN A 224 -5.01 20.14 -24.55
CA ASN A 224 -5.34 21.30 -23.69
C ASN A 224 -4.25 22.38 -23.51
N VAL A 225 -3.17 22.35 -24.30
CA VAL A 225 -2.02 23.24 -24.06
C VAL A 225 -2.32 24.73 -24.21
N LYS A 226 -3.32 25.12 -25.01
CA LYS A 226 -3.74 26.52 -25.07
C LYS A 226 -4.21 27.04 -23.72
N LYS A 227 -4.95 26.22 -22.96
CA LYS A 227 -5.37 26.56 -21.59
C LYS A 227 -4.16 26.61 -20.66
N LEU A 228 -3.25 25.65 -20.78
CA LEU A 228 -2.03 25.60 -19.96
C LEU A 228 -1.12 26.82 -20.17
N ILE A 229 -0.92 27.25 -21.41
CA ILE A 229 -0.14 28.46 -21.74
C ILE A 229 -0.86 29.72 -21.24
N ALA A 230 -2.19 29.78 -21.38
CA ALA A 230 -2.97 30.89 -20.85
C ALA A 230 -2.82 30.99 -19.31
N ASP A 231 -2.91 29.87 -18.60
CA ASP A 231 -2.69 29.81 -17.15
C ASP A 231 -1.23 30.18 -16.79
N LEU A 232 -0.25 29.73 -17.60
CA LEU A 232 1.16 30.07 -17.39
C LEU A 232 1.45 31.54 -17.64
N ALA A 233 0.78 32.19 -18.59
CA ALA A 233 0.96 33.61 -18.86
C ALA A 233 0.67 34.46 -17.61
N CYS A 234 -0.19 33.98 -16.72
CA CYS A 234 -0.49 34.63 -15.44
C CYS A 234 0.65 34.52 -14.40
N THR A 235 1.50 33.49 -14.48
CA THR A 235 2.50 33.18 -13.45
C THR A 235 3.95 33.28 -13.94
N ALA A 236 4.21 33.07 -15.22
CA ALA A 236 5.52 33.11 -15.87
C ALA A 236 5.41 33.62 -17.33
N PRO A 237 5.14 34.93 -17.55
CA PRO A 237 4.82 35.49 -18.86
C PRO A 237 5.91 35.29 -19.91
N ASN A 238 7.19 35.43 -19.54
CA ASN A 238 8.32 35.22 -20.45
C ASN A 238 8.44 33.76 -20.91
N MET A 239 8.06 32.81 -20.04
CA MET A 239 8.04 31.39 -20.39
C MET A 239 6.84 31.06 -21.28
N ALA A 240 5.68 31.68 -21.02
CA ALA A 240 4.50 31.53 -21.89
C ALA A 240 4.78 32.06 -23.32
N GLU A 241 5.50 33.17 -23.45
CA GLU A 241 5.93 33.71 -24.73
C GLU A 241 6.91 32.77 -25.45
N TRP A 242 7.95 32.30 -24.75
CA TRP A 242 8.88 31.29 -25.28
C TRP A 242 8.14 30.03 -25.72
N MET A 243 7.26 29.47 -24.90
CA MET A 243 6.50 28.27 -25.24
C MET A 243 5.59 28.46 -26.45
N SER A 244 4.92 29.62 -26.54
CA SER A 244 4.10 29.95 -27.70
C SER A 244 4.92 29.91 -28.99
N SER A 245 6.18 30.35 -28.95
CA SER A 245 7.12 30.26 -30.08
C SER A 245 7.56 28.83 -30.42
N GLN A 246 7.53 27.91 -29.46
CA GLN A 246 7.95 26.52 -29.65
C GLN A 246 6.81 25.58 -30.08
N LEU A 247 5.54 25.99 -29.94
CA LEU A 247 4.37 25.16 -30.27
C LEU A 247 4.31 24.72 -31.73
N ASP A 248 4.88 25.52 -32.63
CA ASP A 248 4.98 25.18 -34.06
C ASP A 248 5.94 23.99 -34.32
N GLN A 249 6.67 23.49 -33.31
CA GLN A 249 7.71 22.46 -33.44
C GLN A 249 7.37 21.08 -32.83
N ARG A 250 6.08 20.69 -32.74
CA ARG A 250 5.61 19.38 -32.18
C ARG A 250 6.09 19.14 -30.74
N LEU A 251 5.53 19.86 -29.78
CA LEU A 251 5.94 19.76 -28.37
C LEU A 251 5.40 18.50 -27.66
N ARG A 252 6.30 17.85 -26.93
CA ARG A 252 6.13 16.72 -25.99
C ARG A 252 6.24 17.15 -24.52
N CYS A 253 6.11 18.45 -24.24
CA CYS A 253 6.59 19.08 -23.00
C CYS A 253 5.49 19.28 -21.94
N ALA A 254 4.33 18.65 -22.07
CA ALA A 254 3.24 18.75 -21.10
C ALA A 254 3.05 17.42 -20.37
N ALA A 255 2.77 17.48 -19.08
CA ALA A 255 2.50 16.31 -18.26
C ALA A 255 1.38 16.52 -17.25
N GLN A 256 0.70 15.43 -16.93
CA GLN A 256 -0.20 15.36 -15.79
C GLN A 256 0.56 14.86 -14.57
N LEU A 257 0.26 15.43 -13.40
CA LEU A 257 0.76 14.95 -12.13
C LEU A 257 -0.33 14.10 -11.48
N TYR A 258 -0.08 12.80 -11.37
CA TYR A 258 -0.83 11.94 -10.46
C TYR A 258 -0.08 11.86 -9.15
N VAL A 259 -0.81 11.95 -8.05
CA VAL A 259 -0.24 11.96 -6.71
C VAL A 259 -0.85 10.84 -5.88
N ALA A 260 0.00 10.08 -5.22
CA ALA A 260 -0.37 9.12 -4.20
C ALA A 260 0.41 9.45 -2.92
N TRP A 261 -0.16 9.19 -1.74
CA TRP A 261 0.52 9.55 -0.50
C TRP A 261 0.29 8.55 0.61
N GLU A 262 1.24 8.54 1.55
CA GLU A 262 1.16 7.78 2.79
C GLU A 262 0.03 8.30 3.65
N GLN A 263 -0.88 7.41 4.02
CA GLN A 263 -1.90 7.70 5.02
C GLN A 263 -1.37 7.38 6.41
N ALA A 264 -1.54 8.32 7.33
CA ALA A 264 -1.25 8.10 8.74
C ALA A 264 -2.14 6.98 9.31
N PRO A 265 -1.61 6.10 10.17
CA PRO A 265 -2.37 5.02 10.78
C PRO A 265 -3.31 5.58 11.85
N LEU A 266 -4.53 5.96 11.45
CA LEU A 266 -5.54 6.48 12.38
C LEU A 266 -6.31 5.33 13.04
N ALA A 267 -6.35 5.28 14.37
CA ALA A 267 -7.13 4.27 15.11
C ALA A 267 -8.64 4.32 14.81
N SER A 268 -9.14 5.48 14.34
CA SER A 268 -10.52 5.69 13.93
C SER A 268 -10.84 5.18 12.53
N ASN A 269 -9.81 4.92 11.70
CA ASN A 269 -10.00 4.20 10.46
C ASN A 269 -10.05 2.70 10.79
N GLN A 270 -11.20 2.09 10.58
CA GLN A 270 -11.45 0.74 11.08
C GLN A 270 -12.42 -0.06 10.22
N ILE A 271 -12.25 -1.37 10.27
CA ILE A 271 -13.18 -2.39 9.78
C ILE A 271 -14.05 -2.84 10.95
N GLU A 272 -15.35 -2.79 10.78
CA GLU A 272 -16.34 -3.39 11.67
C GLU A 272 -17.14 -4.48 10.95
N LEU A 273 -17.83 -5.31 11.73
CA LEU A 273 -18.80 -6.27 11.21
C LEU A 273 -20.16 -5.58 11.06
N SER A 274 -20.77 -5.71 9.88
CA SER A 274 -22.12 -5.20 9.64
C SER A 274 -23.12 -5.84 10.59
N LYS A 275 -24.00 -5.01 11.14
CA LYS A 275 -25.08 -5.46 12.05
C LYS A 275 -26.33 -5.94 11.31
N THR A 276 -26.39 -5.71 10.00
CA THR A 276 -27.58 -5.97 9.19
C THR A 276 -27.32 -6.90 8.02
N ASP A 277 -26.09 -6.91 7.49
CA ASP A 277 -25.76 -7.66 6.29
C ASP A 277 -24.80 -8.81 6.58
N VAL A 278 -25.16 -9.99 6.10
CA VAL A 278 -24.32 -11.18 6.11
C VAL A 278 -23.99 -11.62 4.69
N ASP A 279 -22.95 -12.44 4.53
CA ASP A 279 -22.74 -13.18 3.29
C ASP A 279 -23.57 -14.48 3.26
N HIS A 280 -23.43 -15.22 2.16
CA HIS A 280 -24.14 -16.47 1.92
C HIS A 280 -23.86 -17.60 2.93
N ALA A 281 -22.77 -17.51 3.72
CA ALA A 281 -22.46 -18.44 4.80
C ALA A 281 -22.91 -17.89 6.18
N GLY A 282 -23.64 -16.78 6.21
CA GLY A 282 -24.12 -16.15 7.43
C GLY A 282 -23.05 -15.34 8.18
N VAL A 283 -21.87 -15.12 7.58
CA VAL A 283 -20.81 -14.31 8.21
C VAL A 283 -21.10 -12.83 7.96
N PRO A 284 -21.12 -11.95 8.98
CA PRO A 284 -21.32 -10.51 8.81
C PRO A 284 -20.40 -9.91 7.75
N ARG A 285 -20.92 -9.05 6.88
CA ARG A 285 -20.11 -8.33 5.87
C ARG A 285 -19.25 -7.24 6.52
N ILE A 286 -18.28 -6.73 5.77
CA ILE A 286 -17.42 -5.63 6.21
C ILE A 286 -18.20 -4.31 6.16
N GLU A 287 -18.15 -3.57 7.25
CA GLU A 287 -18.43 -2.13 7.28
C GLU A 287 -17.11 -1.38 7.45
N LEU A 288 -16.71 -0.59 6.45
CA LEU A 288 -15.44 0.13 6.47
C LEU A 288 -15.67 1.60 6.84
N HIS A 289 -15.13 2.01 7.99
CA HIS A 289 -15.07 3.40 8.41
C HIS A 289 -13.70 3.97 8.03
N TRP A 290 -13.64 4.72 6.93
CA TRP A 290 -12.38 5.27 6.42
C TRP A 290 -12.49 6.77 6.16
N LYS A 291 -11.55 7.53 6.72
CA LYS A 291 -11.45 8.98 6.55
C LYS A 291 -10.01 9.39 6.23
N LYS A 292 -9.89 10.45 5.44
CA LYS A 292 -8.63 11.16 5.18
C LYS A 292 -8.52 12.31 6.17
N SER A 293 -7.38 12.50 6.83
CA SER A 293 -7.21 13.53 7.86
C SER A 293 -6.67 14.86 7.31
N PRO A 294 -6.64 15.92 8.13
CA PRO A 294 -5.97 17.18 7.79
C PRO A 294 -4.47 17.02 7.50
N LEU A 295 -3.79 16.01 8.07
CA LEU A 295 -2.38 15.76 7.81
C LEU A 295 -2.14 15.32 6.36
N GLU A 296 -3.01 14.49 5.80
CA GLU A 296 -2.97 14.12 4.38
C GLU A 296 -3.15 15.35 3.47
N ARG A 297 -4.10 16.24 3.79
CA ARG A 297 -4.30 17.49 3.04
C ARG A 297 -3.06 18.38 3.04
N ARG A 298 -2.40 18.52 4.20
CA ARG A 298 -1.12 19.23 4.31
C ARG A 298 -0.04 18.55 3.48
N THR A 299 0.07 17.23 3.58
CA THR A 299 1.07 16.43 2.85
C THR A 299 0.96 16.67 1.36
N LEU A 300 -0.25 16.61 0.83
CA LEU A 300 -0.53 16.86 -0.57
C LEU A 300 -0.14 18.27 -1.01
N LEU A 301 -0.62 19.30 -0.30
CA LEU A 301 -0.37 20.70 -0.67
C LEU A 301 1.11 21.08 -0.54
N GLU A 302 1.73 20.80 0.60
CA GLU A 302 3.13 21.16 0.85
C GLU A 302 4.09 20.31 0.01
N GLY A 303 3.77 19.03 -0.23
CA GLY A 303 4.53 18.18 -1.14
C GLY A 303 4.53 18.71 -2.57
N LEU A 304 3.37 19.10 -3.10
CA LEU A 304 3.28 19.67 -4.45
C LEU A 304 3.94 21.05 -4.56
N LYS A 305 3.86 21.90 -3.52
CA LYS A 305 4.61 23.17 -3.47
C LYS A 305 6.11 22.94 -3.49
N LEU A 306 6.59 21.97 -2.70
CA LEU A 306 8.00 21.57 -2.64
C LEU A 306 8.50 21.10 -4.01
N PHE A 307 7.73 20.23 -4.66
CA PHE A 307 8.03 19.74 -6.00
C PHE A 307 8.02 20.86 -7.03
N GLY A 308 6.97 21.68 -7.09
CA GLY A 308 6.88 22.80 -8.02
C GLY A 308 8.00 23.82 -7.85
N THR A 309 8.39 24.11 -6.61
CA THR A 309 9.54 24.98 -6.28
C THR A 309 10.85 24.37 -6.78
N THR A 310 11.06 23.07 -6.55
CA THR A 310 12.25 22.35 -7.03
C THR A 310 12.34 22.39 -8.54
N MET A 311 11.23 22.09 -9.24
CA MET A 311 11.15 22.12 -10.71
C MET A 311 11.48 23.51 -11.26
N ALA A 312 11.00 24.57 -10.61
CA ALA A 312 11.28 25.95 -11.01
C ALA A 312 12.75 26.35 -10.78
N GLN A 313 13.30 26.07 -9.60
CA GLN A 313 14.67 26.44 -9.22
C GLN A 313 15.73 25.69 -10.04
N LYS A 314 15.47 24.42 -10.37
CA LYS A 314 16.35 23.60 -11.21
C LYS A 314 16.12 23.81 -12.70
N ASN A 315 15.17 24.67 -13.07
CA ASN A 315 14.75 24.92 -14.45
C ASN A 315 14.29 23.65 -15.21
N LEU A 316 13.74 22.67 -14.49
CA LEU A 316 13.23 21.41 -15.04
C LEU A 316 11.79 21.54 -15.55
N GLY A 317 11.03 22.52 -15.03
CA GLY A 317 9.65 22.74 -15.44
C GLY A 317 8.89 23.73 -14.58
N ARG A 318 7.58 23.84 -14.81
CA ARG A 318 6.62 24.61 -14.00
C ARG A 318 5.42 23.73 -13.70
N VAL A 319 4.98 23.76 -12.44
CA VAL A 319 3.87 22.96 -11.95
C VAL A 319 2.70 23.89 -11.60
N ARG A 320 1.53 23.55 -12.10
CA ARG A 320 0.24 24.13 -11.70
C ARG A 320 -0.47 23.11 -10.81
N ILE A 321 -0.59 23.41 -9.53
CA ILE A 321 -1.36 22.61 -8.56
C ILE A 321 -2.85 22.82 -8.84
N ASP A 322 -3.65 21.76 -8.78
CA ASP A 322 -5.08 21.89 -8.99
C ASP A 322 -5.81 22.67 -7.89
N ASP A 323 -6.87 23.36 -8.29
CA ASP A 323 -7.61 24.32 -7.47
C ASP A 323 -8.23 23.69 -6.22
N TRP A 324 -8.66 22.43 -6.30
CA TRP A 324 -9.24 21.73 -5.15
C TRP A 324 -8.20 21.47 -4.06
N ILE A 325 -6.92 21.35 -4.43
CA ILE A 325 -5.81 21.21 -3.47
C ILE A 325 -5.42 22.57 -2.93
N SER A 326 -5.16 23.53 -3.82
CA SER A 326 -4.65 24.87 -3.45
C SER A 326 -5.65 25.68 -2.63
N ASN A 327 -6.95 25.52 -2.88
CA ASN A 327 -8.01 26.20 -2.15
C ASN A 327 -8.57 25.38 -0.97
N GLY A 328 -8.06 24.16 -0.73
CA GLY A 328 -8.57 23.28 0.34
C GLY A 328 -10.00 22.78 0.11
N GLY A 329 -10.37 22.57 -1.14
CA GLY A 329 -11.67 22.04 -1.54
C GLY A 329 -11.90 20.56 -1.19
N ASP A 330 -13.05 20.06 -1.62
CA ASP A 330 -13.40 18.65 -1.47
C ASP A 330 -12.64 17.78 -2.48
N TYR A 331 -12.42 16.51 -2.11
CA TYR A 331 -11.81 15.55 -3.02
C TYR A 331 -12.70 15.32 -4.25
N PRO A 332 -12.11 15.22 -5.46
CA PRO A 332 -12.86 14.88 -6.66
C PRO A 332 -13.68 13.59 -6.49
N THR A 333 -14.91 13.57 -7.03
CA THR A 333 -15.82 12.41 -6.97
C THR A 333 -15.90 11.62 -8.27
N ASN A 334 -15.25 12.12 -9.32
CA ASN A 334 -15.19 11.54 -10.67
C ASN A 334 -13.89 10.74 -10.92
N GLU A 335 -13.11 10.48 -9.87
CA GLU A 335 -11.85 9.74 -9.91
C GLU A 335 -11.91 8.51 -8.99
N GLU A 336 -10.95 7.60 -9.12
CA GLU A 336 -10.78 6.51 -8.15
C GLU A 336 -10.49 7.08 -6.77
N THR A 337 -11.12 6.52 -5.74
CA THR A 337 -11.01 7.06 -4.37
C THR A 337 -9.66 6.74 -3.71
N ALA A 338 -8.93 5.73 -4.22
CA ALA A 338 -7.71 5.17 -3.66
C ALA A 338 -7.05 4.11 -4.61
N GLY A 339 -5.79 3.76 -4.38
CA GLY A 339 -4.95 2.90 -5.25
C GLY A 339 -5.11 1.37 -5.07
N HIS A 340 -6.14 0.90 -4.37
CA HIS A 340 -6.35 -0.50 -4.01
C HIS A 340 -5.20 -1.14 -3.20
N HIS A 341 -4.63 -0.43 -2.23
CA HIS A 341 -3.57 -0.90 -1.33
C HIS A 341 -4.05 -1.00 0.12
N HIS A 342 -5.09 -1.80 0.36
CA HIS A 342 -5.66 -2.00 1.70
C HIS A 342 -4.62 -2.56 2.68
N MET A 343 -4.32 -1.82 3.73
CA MET A 343 -3.28 -2.12 4.72
C MET A 343 -3.78 -1.88 6.15
N GLY A 344 -3.11 -2.46 7.13
CA GLY A 344 -3.52 -2.35 8.54
C GLY A 344 -4.75 -3.21 8.89
N GLY A 345 -5.34 -2.97 10.06
CA GLY A 345 -6.42 -3.79 10.60
C GLY A 345 -5.96 -4.97 11.45
N THR A 346 -4.71 -5.43 11.32
CA THR A 346 -4.06 -6.40 12.21
C THR A 346 -2.58 -6.05 12.43
N ARG A 347 -2.29 -4.75 12.58
CA ARG A 347 -0.94 -4.21 12.53
C ARG A 347 0.04 -4.87 13.52
N MET A 348 1.31 -4.90 13.12
CA MET A 348 2.43 -5.33 13.94
C MET A 348 2.71 -4.32 15.06
N GLY A 349 3.28 -4.78 16.18
CA GLY A 349 3.74 -3.90 17.24
C GLY A 349 4.16 -4.63 18.52
N THR A 350 4.74 -3.88 19.45
CA THR A 350 5.12 -4.37 20.79
C THR A 350 4.07 -4.02 21.85
N ASP A 351 3.24 -3.00 21.60
CA ASP A 351 2.13 -2.63 22.47
C ASP A 351 0.87 -3.41 22.07
N VAL A 352 0.47 -4.36 22.91
CA VAL A 352 -0.71 -5.23 22.69
C VAL A 352 -2.04 -4.46 22.66
N LEU A 353 -2.09 -3.22 23.15
CA LEU A 353 -3.28 -2.38 23.06
C LEU A 353 -3.40 -1.65 21.71
N LYS A 354 -2.28 -1.54 20.97
CA LYS A 354 -2.18 -0.84 19.69
C LYS A 354 -1.81 -1.74 18.51
N SER A 355 -1.58 -3.02 18.74
CA SER A 355 -1.20 -3.99 17.72
C SER A 355 -1.88 -5.34 17.96
N VAL A 356 -1.98 -6.14 16.89
CA VAL A 356 -2.58 -7.48 16.94
C VAL A 356 -1.51 -8.56 16.92
N VAL A 357 -0.39 -8.31 16.23
CA VAL A 357 0.69 -9.27 16.09
C VAL A 357 2.03 -8.72 16.54
N ASP A 358 2.90 -9.61 16.99
CA ASP A 358 4.29 -9.32 17.33
C ASP A 358 5.19 -9.19 16.08
N VAL A 359 6.50 -9.01 16.32
CA VAL A 359 7.51 -8.87 15.25
C VAL A 359 7.58 -10.06 14.30
N ASN A 360 7.08 -11.24 14.68
CA ASN A 360 7.07 -12.45 13.86
C ASN A 360 5.69 -12.71 13.26
N CYS A 361 4.81 -11.70 13.26
CA CYS A 361 3.43 -11.80 12.80
C CYS A 361 2.58 -12.80 13.60
N LYS A 362 2.99 -13.16 14.82
CA LYS A 362 2.24 -14.03 15.73
C LYS A 362 1.22 -13.21 16.50
N VAL A 363 -0.02 -13.69 16.61
CA VAL A 363 -1.07 -12.99 17.37
C VAL A 363 -0.70 -12.94 18.85
N HIS A 364 -0.78 -11.75 19.44
CA HIS A 364 -0.41 -11.53 20.85
C HIS A 364 -1.21 -12.42 21.80
N GLY A 365 -0.50 -13.24 22.57
CA GLY A 365 -1.07 -14.15 23.56
C GLY A 365 -1.50 -15.52 23.02
N MET A 366 -1.42 -15.75 21.71
CA MET A 366 -1.72 -17.06 21.10
C MET A 366 -0.44 -17.85 20.87
N ASP A 367 -0.47 -19.17 20.96
CA ASP A 367 0.72 -20.02 20.73
C ASP A 367 0.93 -20.36 19.25
N ASN A 368 -0.16 -20.45 18.48
CA ASN A 368 -0.18 -21.11 17.18
C ASN A 368 -0.91 -20.36 16.06
N LEU A 369 -1.21 -19.07 16.25
CA LEU A 369 -1.90 -18.24 15.26
C LEU A 369 -1.00 -17.13 14.74
N TYR A 370 -0.84 -17.06 13.42
CA TYR A 370 -0.05 -16.06 12.71
C TYR A 370 -0.88 -15.37 11.62
N ILE A 371 -0.48 -14.16 11.24
CA ILE A 371 -1.17 -13.37 10.22
C ILE A 371 -0.18 -12.91 9.14
N GLY A 372 -0.46 -13.27 7.89
CA GLY A 372 0.31 -12.80 6.73
C GLY A 372 -0.46 -11.77 5.89
N GLY A 373 0.28 -11.01 5.09
CA GLY A 373 -0.29 -10.08 4.11
C GLY A 373 -0.24 -8.61 4.54
N SER A 374 -0.96 -7.75 3.81
CA SER A 374 -0.91 -6.29 4.03
C SER A 374 -1.54 -5.81 5.33
N SER A 375 -2.33 -6.65 6.02
CA SER A 375 -3.02 -6.22 7.24
C SER A 375 -2.08 -6.00 8.43
N VAL A 376 -0.86 -6.56 8.39
CA VAL A 376 0.15 -6.39 9.46
C VAL A 376 0.94 -5.08 9.36
N PHE A 377 0.72 -4.30 8.30
CA PHE A 377 1.46 -3.05 8.08
C PHE A 377 1.17 -2.02 9.18
N CYS A 378 2.23 -1.37 9.69
CA CYS A 378 2.13 -0.29 10.68
C CYS A 378 1.98 1.08 10.04
N THR A 379 2.62 1.27 8.89
CA THR A 379 2.53 2.45 8.03
C THR A 379 2.34 2.00 6.59
N SER A 380 1.79 2.87 5.75
CA SER A 380 1.50 2.56 4.35
C SER A 380 2.71 2.80 3.43
N GLY A 381 3.61 3.73 3.79
CA GLY A 381 4.58 4.32 2.87
C GLY A 381 3.87 5.04 1.71
N GLN A 382 4.57 5.32 0.62
CA GLN A 382 3.94 5.85 -0.60
C GLN A 382 3.85 4.81 -1.75
N CYS A 383 4.59 3.71 -1.64
CA CYS A 383 4.76 2.74 -2.72
C CYS A 383 3.83 1.53 -2.62
N ASN A 384 3.61 0.84 -3.74
CA ASN A 384 2.79 -0.37 -3.78
C ASN A 384 3.30 -1.45 -2.79
N PRO A 385 2.43 -2.08 -1.99
CA PRO A 385 2.86 -2.89 -0.85
C PRO A 385 3.33 -4.30 -1.22
N THR A 386 3.10 -4.79 -2.44
CA THR A 386 3.32 -6.21 -2.80
C THR A 386 4.76 -6.67 -2.56
N THR A 387 5.75 -5.83 -2.85
CA THR A 387 7.17 -6.14 -2.60
C THR A 387 7.42 -6.42 -1.13
N THR A 388 6.96 -5.51 -0.25
CA THR A 388 7.10 -5.64 1.20
C THR A 388 6.27 -6.80 1.74
N ILE A 389 5.06 -7.04 1.21
CA ILE A 389 4.24 -8.21 1.57
C ILE A 389 5.01 -9.51 1.27
N THR A 390 5.67 -9.59 0.13
CA THR A 390 6.45 -10.77 -0.29
C THR A 390 7.66 -10.96 0.64
N ALA A 391 8.39 -9.90 0.94
CA ALA A 391 9.52 -9.96 1.88
C ALA A 391 9.08 -10.41 3.29
N LEU A 392 7.96 -9.90 3.79
CA LEU A 392 7.37 -10.32 5.07
C LEU A 392 6.89 -11.77 5.05
N ALA A 393 6.41 -12.26 3.90
CA ALA A 393 6.01 -13.65 3.73
C ALA A 393 7.21 -14.60 3.79
N CYS A 394 8.31 -14.28 3.10
CA CYS A 394 9.57 -15.05 3.17
C CYS A 394 10.11 -15.07 4.62
N ARG A 395 10.12 -13.91 5.29
CA ARG A 395 10.53 -13.79 6.70
C ARG A 395 9.67 -14.61 7.64
N LEU A 396 8.34 -14.60 7.46
CA LEU A 396 7.43 -15.43 8.24
C LEU A 396 7.65 -16.93 7.97
N GLY A 397 7.87 -17.30 6.71
CA GLY A 397 8.20 -18.67 6.31
C GLY A 397 9.46 -19.19 7.01
N GLU A 398 10.54 -18.41 7.02
CA GLU A 398 11.77 -18.77 7.73
C GLU A 398 11.55 -18.93 9.24
N HIS A 399 10.78 -18.02 9.86
CA HIS A 399 10.44 -18.09 11.28
C HIS A 399 9.66 -19.37 11.60
N LEU A 400 8.60 -19.66 10.82
CA LEU A 400 7.77 -20.85 11.02
C LEU A 400 8.57 -22.14 10.80
N GLY A 401 9.50 -22.16 9.84
CA GLY A 401 10.43 -23.27 9.64
C GLY A 401 11.25 -23.60 10.89
N LYS A 402 11.62 -22.59 11.69
CA LYS A 402 12.34 -22.78 12.96
C LYS A 402 11.44 -23.18 14.12
N VAL A 403 10.19 -22.71 14.15
CA VAL A 403 9.24 -22.96 15.24
C VAL A 403 8.57 -24.33 15.11
N ILE A 404 8.28 -24.77 13.89
CA ILE A 404 7.54 -26.02 13.61
C ILE A 404 8.48 -27.23 13.53
N ALA A 405 9.74 -27.03 13.12
CA ALA A 405 10.72 -28.13 13.03
C ALA A 405 11.31 -28.57 14.38
N VAL A 406 10.87 -27.96 15.49
CA VAL A 406 11.20 -28.30 16.88
C VAL A 406 10.00 -28.99 17.51
#